data_AF-C5TAZ6-F1
#
_entry.id   AF-C5TAZ6-F1
#
_cell.length_a   1.000
_cell.length_b   1.000
_cell.length_c   1.000
_cell.angle_alpha   90.00
_cell.angle_beta   90.00
_cell.angle_gamma   90.00
#
_symmetry.space_group_name_H-M   'P 1'
#
loop_
_entity.id
_entity.type
_entity.pdbx_description
1 polymer ?
#
loop_
_entity_poly.entity_id
_entity_poly.type
_entity_poly.pdbx_seq_one_letter_code
_entity_poly.pdbx_strand_id
1 'polypeptide(L)' 'MPRASWSAKRERQYQHIKDSLLERGKSHGTAEEIAARTVNKERARHGEAA' A
#
# COMPACT_ATOMS: atom_id res chain seq x y z
N MET A 1 -9.67 9.89 2.04
CA MET A 1 -8.99 9.11 3.09
C MET A 1 -8.51 10.06 4.18
N PRO A 2 -8.85 9.88 5.46
CA PRO A 2 -8.36 10.73 6.55
C PRO A 2 -6.83 10.67 6.64
N ARG A 3 -6.22 11.82 6.91
CA ARG A 3 -4.81 12.15 6.67
C ARG A 3 -3.84 11.56 7.71
N ALA A 4 -3.74 10.24 7.81
CA ALA A 4 -2.47 9.64 8.23
C ALA A 4 -1.59 9.55 6.98
N SER A 5 -0.92 10.65 6.63
CA SER A 5 -0.01 10.69 5.48
C SER A 5 1.02 9.58 5.68
N TRP A 6 1.02 8.60 4.79
CA TRP A 6 2.04 7.57 4.77
C TRP A 6 3.42 8.22 4.66
N SER A 7 4.42 7.68 5.35
CA SER A 7 5.78 8.12 5.11
C SER A 7 6.15 7.88 3.63
N ALA A 8 7.06 8.70 3.09
CA ALA A 8 7.50 8.55 1.70
C ALA A 8 7.97 7.12 1.37
N LYS A 9 8.50 6.38 2.36
CA LYS A 9 8.85 4.96 2.24
C LYS A 9 7.62 4.09 1.96
N ARG A 10 6.53 4.28 2.70
CA ARG A 10 5.30 3.49 2.59
C ARG A 10 4.52 3.83 1.33
N GLU A 11 4.57 5.10 0.90
CA GLU A 11 3.98 5.51 -0.38
C GLU A 11 4.68 4.85 -1.58
N ARG A 12 6.02 4.80 -1.59
CA ARG A 12 6.76 4.06 -2.63
C ARG A 12 6.46 2.56 -2.62
N GLN A 13 6.34 1.95 -1.44
CA GLN A 13 5.98 0.54 -1.32
C GLN A 13 4.58 0.27 -1.88
N TYR A 14 3.62 1.15 -1.57
CA TYR A 14 2.27 1.05 -2.10
C TYR A 14 2.27 1.07 -3.63
N GLN A 15 2.92 2.07 -4.25
CA GLN A 15 2.97 2.18 -5.71
C GLN A 15 3.64 0.95 -6.32
N HIS A 16 4.78 0.51 -5.78
CA HIS A 16 5.49 -0.66 -6.28
C HIS A 16 4.64 -1.93 -6.27
N ILE A 17 3.87 -2.17 -5.20
CA ILE A 17 2.98 -3.34 -5.10
C ILE A 17 1.81 -3.20 -6.06
N LYS A 18 1.20 -2.02 -6.13
CA LYS A 18 0.08 -1.73 -7.03
C LYS A 18 0.46 -1.97 -8.49
N ASP A 19 1.58 -1.38 -8.92
CA ASP A 19 2.08 -1.50 -10.30
C ASP A 19 2.41 -2.95 -10.63
N SER A 20 3.09 -3.66 -9.73
CA SER A 20 3.39 -5.10 -9.90
C SER A 20 2.12 -5.96 -10.06
N LEU A 21 1.01 -5.58 -9.42
CA LEU A 21 -0.26 -6.30 -9.52
C LEU A 21 -1.00 -5.96 -10.82
N LEU A 22 -0.94 -4.69 -11.25
CA LEU A 22 -1.47 -4.25 -12.54
C LEU A 22 -0.76 -4.95 -13.69
N GLU A 23 0.57 -5.04 -13.65
CA GLU A 23 1.37 -5.77 -14.65
C GLU A 23 1.02 -7.26 -14.72
N ARG A 24 0.59 -7.86 -13.61
CA ARG A 24 0.10 -9.25 -13.53
C ARG A 24 -1.36 -9.41 -13.95
N GLY A 25 -2.00 -8.35 -14.45
CA GLY A 25 -3.38 -8.37 -14.94
C GLY A 25 -4.45 -8.28 -13.85
N LYS A 26 -4.12 -7.83 -12.63
CA LYS A 26 -5.14 -7.53 -11.61
C LYS A 26 -5.88 -6.24 -11.98
N SER A 27 -7.16 -6.16 -11.61
CA SER A 27 -7.91 -4.92 -11.75
C SER A 27 -7.34 -3.83 -10.85
N HIS A 28 -7.49 -2.57 -11.25
CA HIS A 28 -6.98 -1.43 -10.49
C HIS A 28 -7.48 -1.41 -9.04
N GLY A 29 -8.77 -1.67 -8.82
CA GLY A 29 -9.34 -1.71 -7.46
C GLY A 29 -8.74 -2.82 -6.60
N THR A 30 -8.56 -4.02 -7.16
CA THR A 30 -7.91 -5.13 -6.45
C THR A 30 -6.43 -4.84 -6.15
N ALA A 31 -5.71 -4.24 -7.10
CA ALA A 31 -4.32 -3.87 -6.91
C ALA A 31 -4.14 -2.84 -5.77
N GLU A 32 -4.99 -1.81 -5.75
CA GLU A 32 -5.03 -0.78 -4.70
C GLU A 32 -5.39 -1.35 -3.33
N GLU A 33 -6.40 -2.21 -3.24
CA GLU A 33 -6.78 -2.86 -1.97
C GLU A 33 -5.66 -3.73 -1.41
N ILE A 34 -5.02 -4.56 -2.24
CA ILE A 34 -3.91 -5.43 -1.83
C ILE A 34 -2.70 -4.60 -1.40
N ALA A 35 -2.34 -3.57 -2.17
CA ALA A 35 -1.22 -2.69 -1.86
C ALA A 35 -1.45 -1.96 -0.52
N ALA A 36 -2.65 -1.39 -0.32
CA ALA A 36 -2.99 -0.71 0.93
C ALA A 36 -2.99 -1.66 2.13
N ARG A 37 -3.56 -2.87 2.00
CA ARG A 37 -3.55 -3.88 3.08
C ARG A 37 -2.13 -4.34 3.43
N THR A 38 -1.28 -4.52 2.43
CA THR A 38 0.11 -4.93 2.63
C THR A 38 0.88 -3.85 3.40
N VAL A 39 0.77 -2.60 2.97
CA VAL A 39 1.44 -1.46 3.63
C VAL A 39 0.90 -1.23 5.03
N ASN A 40 -0.42 -1.30 5.26
CA ASN A 40 -0.99 -1.15 6.59
C ASN A 40 -0.54 -2.25 7.56
N LYS A 41 -0.40 -3.49 7.09
CA LYS A 41 0.13 -4.61 7.88
C LYS A 41 1.58 -4.35 8.29
N GLU A 42 2.40 -3.87 7.38
CA GLU A 42 3.79 -3.51 7.67
C GLU A 42 3.88 -2.32 8.64
N ARG A 43 3.04 -1.29 8.46
CA ARG A 43 2.98 -0.17 9.40
C ARG A 43 2.61 -0.63 10.81
N ALA A 44 1.62 -1.51 10.95
CA ALA A 44 1.23 -2.07 12.25
C ALA A 44 2.37 -2.87 12.90
N ARG A 45 3.10 -3.69 12.12
CA ARG A 45 4.26 -4.46 12.59
C ARG A 45 5.41 -3.58 13.09
N HIS A 46 5.60 -2.41 12.47
CA HIS A 46 6.67 -1.48 12.80
C HIS A 46 6.25 -0.37 13.77
N GLY A 47 5.02 -0.39 14.28
CA GLY A 47 4.51 0.68 15.16
C GLY A 47 4.32 2.02 14.45
N GLU A 48 4.25 2.03 13.12
CA GLU A 48 4.02 3.23 12.30
C GLU A 48 2.51 3.52 12.10
N ALA A 49 1.64 2.68 12.66
CA ALA A 49 0.20 2.87 12.70
C ALA A 49 -0.15 3.66 13.98
N ALA A 50 0.07 4.97 13.93
CA ALA A 50 -0.43 5.94 14.91
C ALA A 50 -1.75 6.54 14.44
#